data_AF-S7NRF7-F1
#
_entry.id   AF-S7NRF7-F1
#
_cell.length_a   1.000
_cell.length_b   1.000
_cell.length_c   1.000
_cell.angle_alpha   90.00
_cell.angle_beta   90.00
_cell.angle_gamma   90.00
#
_symmetry.space_group_name_H-M   'P 1'
#
loop_
_entity.id
_entity.type
_entity.pdbx_description
1 polymer ?
#
loop_
_entity_poly.entity_id
_entity_poly.type
_entity_poly.pdbx_seq_one_letter_code
_entity_poly.pdbx_strand_id
1 'polypeptide(L)' 'MDNERNANPPKQRYSGKVHLCVARYSYNPFDGPNENPEAELPLTAGKYLYVYGDMDEDGFYEGLFHAPPPV' A
#
# COMPACT_ATOMS: atom_id res chain seq x y z
N MET A 1 4.60 7.56 36.58
CA MET A 1 3.24 7.15 36.18
C MET A 1 2.95 7.90 34.90
N ASP A 2 3.15 7.19 33.81
CA ASP A 2 3.42 7.68 32.47
C ASP A 2 2.09 8.01 31.77
N ASN A 3 1.87 9.26 31.38
CA ASN A 3 0.66 9.63 30.66
C ASN A 3 0.91 10.69 29.60
N GLU A 4 1.59 10.29 28.51
CA GLU A 4 1.61 11.03 27.26
C GLU A 4 1.87 10.08 26.09
N ARG A 5 1.01 9.07 25.95
CA ARG A 5 0.89 8.33 24.68
C ARG A 5 -0.14 9.04 23.85
N ASN A 6 0.30 10.08 23.13
CA ASN A 6 -0.34 10.57 21.92
C ASN A 6 -0.32 9.45 20.87
N ALA A 7 -1.11 8.40 21.11
CA ALA A 7 -1.44 7.41 20.11
C ALA A 7 -2.55 8.04 19.28
N ASN A 8 -2.16 8.83 18.27
CA ASN A 8 -2.96 8.87 17.06
C ASN A 8 -3.27 7.39 16.75
N PRO A 9 -4.55 6.95 16.69
CA PRO A 9 -4.81 5.62 16.19
C PRO A 9 -4.07 5.51 14.87
N PRO A 10 -3.40 4.39 14.54
CA PRO A 10 -2.81 4.24 13.22
C PRO A 10 -3.94 4.59 12.26
N LYS A 11 -3.81 5.74 11.57
CA LYS A 11 -4.79 6.18 10.56
C LYS A 11 -5.10 4.91 9.81
N GLN A 12 -6.35 4.49 9.82
CA GLN A 12 -6.76 3.28 9.14
C GLN A 12 -6.42 3.50 7.67
N ARG A 13 -5.18 3.16 7.27
CA ARG A 13 -4.59 3.55 5.97
C ARG A 13 -5.47 3.01 4.84
N TYR A 14 -6.17 1.92 5.14
CA TYR A 14 -7.08 1.20 4.28
C TYR A 14 -8.56 1.57 4.53
N SER A 15 -8.90 2.86 4.69
CA SER A 15 -10.30 3.29 4.75
C SER A 15 -10.75 3.81 3.38
N GLY A 16 -11.64 3.08 2.71
CA GLY A 16 -12.11 3.48 1.38
C GLY A 16 -12.58 2.30 0.54
N LYS A 17 -12.90 2.59 -0.73
CA LYS A 17 -13.26 1.58 -1.72
C LYS A 17 -12.05 0.69 -2.02
N VAL A 18 -12.27 -0.62 -2.07
CA VAL A 18 -11.21 -1.59 -2.40
C VAL A 18 -11.40 -2.07 -3.83
N HIS A 19 -10.32 -2.03 -4.61
CA HIS A 19 -10.27 -2.55 -5.97
C HIS A 19 -9.30 -3.74 -6.03
N LEU A 20 -9.74 -4.83 -6.65
CA LEU A 20 -8.87 -5.97 -6.94
C LEU A 20 -8.20 -5.74 -8.29
N CYS A 21 -6.89 -5.54 -8.29
CA CYS A 21 -6.11 -5.27 -9.48
C CYS A 21 -5.15 -6.43 -9.77
N VAL A 22 -4.80 -6.61 -11.04
CA VAL A 22 -3.78 -7.58 -11.47
C VAL A 22 -2.56 -6.82 -11.96
N ALA A 23 -1.38 -7.19 -11.47
CA ALA A 23 -0.14 -6.64 -11.94
C ALA A 23 0.08 -7.09 -13.40
N ARG A 24 0.09 -6.14 -14.34
CA ARG A 24 0.31 -6.42 -15.76
C ARG A 24 1.77 -6.80 -16.05
N TYR A 25 2.69 -6.20 -15.30
CA TYR A 25 4.13 -6.43 -15.40
C TYR A 25 4.72 -6.61 -14.00
N SER A 26 5.89 -7.26 -13.94
CA SER A 26 6.67 -7.34 -12.70
C SER A 26 7.37 -6.01 -12.48
N TYR A 27 7.39 -5.53 -11.25
CA TYR A 27 8.00 -4.28 -10.85
C TYR A 27 8.86 -4.51 -9.62
N ASN A 28 10.12 -4.09 -9.68
CA ASN A 28 11.04 -4.13 -8.55
C ASN A 28 11.46 -2.69 -8.22
N PRO A 29 10.97 -2.11 -7.11
CA PRO A 29 11.31 -0.75 -6.69
C PRO A 29 12.82 -0.51 -6.57
N PHE A 30 13.58 -1.55 -6.21
CA PHE A 30 15.01 -1.49 -5.98
C PHE A 30 15.86 -1.46 -7.25
N ASP A 31 15.28 -1.76 -8.42
CA ASP A 31 16.00 -1.68 -9.69
C ASP A 31 16.03 -0.25 -10.27
N GLY A 32 15.22 0.66 -9.71
CA GLY A 32 15.09 2.04 -10.16
C GLY A 32 15.97 3.03 -9.37
N PRO A 33 16.11 4.28 -9.85
CA PRO A 33 16.85 5.34 -9.15
C PRO A 33 16.06 5.95 -7.97
N ASN A 34 15.00 5.29 -7.50
CA ASN A 34 14.08 5.85 -6.51
C ASN A 34 14.78 5.96 -5.15
N GLU A 35 14.58 7.07 -4.44
CA GLU A 35 15.24 7.31 -3.15
C GLU A 35 14.62 6.51 -2.00
N ASN A 36 13.35 6.10 -2.12
CA ASN A 36 12.59 5.38 -1.09
C ASN A 36 11.88 4.15 -1.67
N PRO A 37 12.62 3.13 -2.15
CA PRO A 37 12.04 1.93 -2.73
C PRO A 37 11.17 1.12 -1.75
N GLU A 38 11.36 1.29 -0.44
CA GLU A 38 10.54 0.65 0.60
C GLU A 38 9.12 1.20 0.71
N ALA A 39 8.85 2.39 0.16
CA ALA A 39 7.51 2.96 0.10
C ALA A 39 6.68 2.33 -1.02
N GLU A 40 7.34 1.74 -2.02
CA GLU A 40 6.69 1.11 -3.17
C GLU A 40 6.56 -0.41 -2.99
N LEU A 41 5.55 -0.97 -3.62
CA LEU A 41 5.25 -2.40 -3.52
C LEU A 41 5.84 -3.17 -4.71
N PRO A 42 6.68 -4.19 -4.47
CA PRO A 42 7.22 -5.02 -5.54
C PRO A 42 6.14 -5.85 -6.21
N LEU A 43 5.82 -5.56 -7.47
CA LEU A 43 4.80 -6.26 -8.23
C LEU A 43 5.36 -7.50 -8.91
N THR A 44 4.56 -8.57 -8.96
CA THR A 44 4.84 -9.71 -9.84
C THR A 44 3.75 -9.81 -10.89
N ALA A 45 4.11 -9.84 -12.17
CA ALA A 45 3.15 -10.00 -13.26
C ALA A 45 2.21 -11.18 -13.01
N GLY A 46 0.92 -10.99 -13.25
CA GLY A 46 -0.13 -11.99 -13.08
C GLY A 46 -0.58 -12.21 -11.63
N LYS A 47 0.03 -11.55 -10.63
CA LYS A 47 -0.46 -11.58 -9.25
C LYS A 47 -1.54 -10.52 -9.02
N TYR A 48 -2.45 -10.86 -8.12
CA TYR A 48 -3.47 -9.95 -7.64
C TYR A 48 -2.94 -9.08 -6.49
N LEU A 49 -3.40 -7.84 -6.45
CA LEU A 49 -3.17 -6.88 -5.39
C LEU A 49 -4.49 -6.18 -5.04
N TYR A 50 -4.64 -5.87 -3.75
CA TYR A 50 -5.75 -5.05 -3.29
C TYR A 50 -5.29 -3.60 -3.29
N VAL A 51 -6.02 -2.75 -3.99
CA VAL A 51 -5.82 -1.30 -4.01
C VAL A 51 -6.90 -0.66 -3.16
N TYR A 52 -6.51 0.18 -2.22
CA TYR A 52 -7.40 0.88 -1.32
C TYR A 52 -7.50 2.35 -1.71
N GLY A 53 -8.71 2.87 -1.72
CA GLY A 53 -8.98 4.27 -2.05
C GLY A 53 -8.88 4.57 -3.53
N ASP A 54 -8.69 5.86 -3.82
CA ASP A 54 -8.50 6.41 -5.15
C ASP A 54 -7.01 6.77 -5.35
N MET A 55 -6.66 7.19 -6.56
CA MET A 55 -5.32 7.66 -6.90
C MET A 55 -4.99 8.91 -6.07
N ASP A 56 -3.79 8.98 -5.49
CA ASP A 56 -3.32 10.16 -4.79
C ASP A 56 -2.88 11.29 -5.77
N GLU A 57 -2.48 12.44 -5.23
CA GLU A 57 -2.03 13.59 -6.04
C GLU A 57 -0.72 13.32 -6.81
N ASP A 58 0.07 12.33 -6.36
CA ASP A 58 1.32 11.91 -6.98
C ASP A 58 1.09 10.84 -8.08
N GLY A 59 -0.13 10.34 -8.22
CA GLY A 59 -0.51 9.36 -9.23
C GLY A 59 -0.36 7.90 -8.79
N PHE A 60 -0.16 7.65 -7.50
CA PHE A 60 0.03 6.33 -6.91
C PHE A 60 -1.24 5.82 -6.23
N TYR A 61 -1.24 4.51 -5.97
CA TYR A 61 -2.32 3.80 -5.31
C TYR A 61 -1.76 3.05 -4.09
N GLU A 62 -2.46 3.12 -2.97
CA GLU A 62 -2.11 2.31 -1.80
C GLU A 62 -2.51 0.84 -2.02
N GLY A 63 -1.51 -0.01 -2.27
CA GLY A 63 -1.68 -1.44 -2.47
C GLY A 63 -1.41 -2.27 -1.22
N LEU A 64 -1.86 -3.52 -1.20
CA LEU A 64 -1.38 -4.53 -0.27
C LEU A 64 -1.33 -5.91 -0.93
N PHE A 65 -0.19 -6.59 -0.82
CA PHE A 65 -0.11 -8.02 -1.08
C PHE A 65 -0.75 -8.75 0.09
N HIS A 66 -1.94 -9.31 -0.13
CA HIS A 66 -2.68 -10.05 0.89
C HIS A 66 -3.24 -9.13 2.00
N ALA A 67 -4.49 -8.69 1.84
CA ALA A 67 -5.26 -8.17 2.95
C ALA A 67 -5.44 -9.27 4.00
N PRO A 68 -5.06 -9.08 5.28
CA PRO A 68 -5.62 -9.91 6.34
C PRO A 68 -7.13 -9.67 6.37
N PRO A 69 -7.97 -10.71 6.58
CA PRO A 69 -9.39 -10.48 6.78
C PRO A 69 -9.58 -9.55 7.98
N PRO A 70 -10.41 -8.50 7.89
CA PRO A 70 -10.82 -7.78 9.09
C PRO A 70 -11.56 -8.76 10.00
N VAL A 71 -11.04 -8.99 11.21
CA VAL A 71 -11.71 -9.74 12.28
C VAL A 71 -12.86 -8.94 12.89
#